data_AF-A0A7C0ZBC4-F1
#
_entry.id   AF-A0A7C0ZBC4-F1
#
_cell.length_a   1.000
_cell.length_b   1.000
_cell.length_c   1.000
_cell.angle_alpha   90.00
_cell.angle_beta   90.00
_cell.angle_gamma   90.00
#
_symmetry.space_group_name_H-M   'P 1'
#
loop_
_entity.id
_entity.type
_entity.pdbx_description
1 polymer ?
#
loop_
_entity_poly.entity_id
_entity_poly.type
_entity_poly.pdbx_seq_one_letter_code
_entity_poly.pdbx_strand_id
1 'polypeptide(L)' 'AMYQKALDAGALGGKISGAGGGGFLLLYCSRDKQNRVKEALKNYREFPFLLEQDGSKVIFNYRRYVWK' A
#
# COMPACT_ATOMS: atom_id res chain seq x y z
N ALA A 1 -4.44 8.93 14.62
CA ALA A 1 -5.70 9.14 13.87
C ALA A 1 -5.77 8.27 12.61
N MET A 2 -4.90 8.44 11.61
CA MET A 2 -4.92 7.65 10.36
C MET A 2 -4.84 6.13 10.60
N TYR A 3 -3.84 5.68 11.37
CA TYR A 3 -3.65 4.25 11.66
C TYR A 3 -4.85 3.62 12.35
N GLN A 4 -5.41 4.28 13.38
CA GLN A 4 -6.59 3.79 14.08
C GLN A 4 -7.81 3.69 13.15
N LYS A 5 -8.06 4.70 12.31
CA LYS A 5 -9.13 4.64 11.30
C LYS A 5 -8.99 3.44 10.36
N ALA A 6 -7.75 3.08 10.00
CA ALA A 6 -7.50 1.90 9.18
C ALA A 6 -7.85 0.60 9.91
N LEU A 7 -7.46 0.48 11.19
CA LEU A 7 -7.80 -0.68 12.04
C LEU A 7 -9.32 -0.81 12.23
N ASP A 8 -10.00 0.29 12.56
CA ASP A 8 -11.45 0.33 12.75
C ASP A 8 -12.22 -0.02 11.46
N ALA A 9 -11.61 0.26 10.30
CA ALA A 9 -12.13 -0.10 8.99
C ALA A 9 -11.83 -1.55 8.58
N GLY A 10 -11.02 -2.28 9.34
CA GLY A 10 -10.76 -3.70 9.14
C GLY A 10 -9.33 -4.05 8.71
N ALA A 11 -8.39 -3.11 8.73
CA ALA A 11 -6.97 -3.45 8.59
C ALA A 11 -6.51 -4.29 9.78
N LEU A 12 -5.65 -5.28 9.52
CA LEU A 12 -5.05 -6.13 10.55
C LEU A 12 -3.87 -5.42 11.23
N GLY A 13 -3.22 -4.52 10.51
CA GLY A 13 -2.07 -3.78 11.00
C GLY A 13 -1.41 -2.99 9.89
N GLY A 14 -0.31 -2.34 10.24
CA GLY A 14 0.45 -1.53 9.30
C GLY A 14 1.61 -0.82 9.96
N LYS A 15 2.44 -0.20 9.12
CA LYS A 15 3.68 0.46 9.53
C LYS A 15 4.00 1.60 8.59
N ILE A 16 4.59 2.68 9.14
CA ILE A 16 5.20 3.73 8.32
C ILE A 16 6.43 3.16 7.62
N SER A 17 6.47 3.26 6.29
CA SER A 17 7.61 2.82 5.50
C SER A 17 8.75 3.85 5.57
N GLY A 18 9.98 3.39 5.85
CA GLY A 18 11.17 4.24 5.96
C GLY A 18 11.58 4.55 7.41
N ALA A 19 12.24 5.68 7.61
CA ALA A 19 12.79 6.10 8.90
C ALA A 19 11.72 6.48 9.95
N GLY A 20 10.48 6.75 9.51
CA GLY A 20 9.39 7.23 10.37
C GLY A 20 9.10 8.72 10.19
N GLY A 21 8.19 9.26 11.00
CA GLY A 21 7.82 10.69 10.99
C GLY A 21 6.90 11.15 9.85
N GLY A 22 6.68 10.32 8.83
CA GLY A 22 5.79 10.64 7.70
C GLY A 22 5.97 9.70 6.52
N GLY A 23 5.53 10.13 5.34
CA GLY A 23 5.64 9.34 4.10
C GLY A 23 4.48 8.37 3.90
N PHE A 24 4.80 7.12 3.57
CA PHE A 24 3.80 6.11 3.23
C PHE A 24 3.44 5.24 4.43
N LEU A 25 2.14 5.08 4.68
CA LEU A 25 1.62 4.07 5.59
C LEU A 25 1.31 2.80 4.80
N LEU A 26 2.09 1.74 5.04
CA LEU A 26 1.80 0.41 4.49
C LEU A 26 0.80 -0.28 5.42
N LEU A 27 -0.32 -0.76 4.86
CA LEU A 27 -1.37 -1.46 5.59
C LEU A 27 -1.49 -2.90 5.12
N TYR A 28 -1.73 -3.81 6.05
CA TYR A 28 -2.10 -5.19 5.78
C TYR A 28 -3.58 -5.39 6.11
N CYS A 29 -4.35 -5.88 5.14
CA CYS A 29 -5.82 -5.97 5.23
C CYS A 29 -6.32 -7.15 4.39
N SER A 30 -7.33 -7.86 4.88
CA SER A 30 -7.99 -8.92 4.12
C SER A 30 -8.72 -8.35 2.91
N ARG A 31 -8.78 -9.11 1.81
CA ARG A 31 -9.22 -8.61 0.50
C ARG A 31 -10.66 -8.07 0.52
N ASP A 32 -11.54 -8.73 1.27
CA ASP A 32 -12.94 -8.36 1.49
C ASP A 32 -13.10 -7.00 2.21
N LYS A 33 -12.10 -6.58 3.00
CA LYS A 33 -12.14 -5.33 3.78
C LYS A 33 -11.40 -4.17 3.12
N GLN A 34 -10.68 -4.40 2.02
CA GLN A 34 -9.87 -3.36 1.37
C GLN A 34 -10.70 -2.14 0.96
N ASN A 35 -11.88 -2.33 0.35
CA ASN A 35 -12.74 -1.23 -0.07
C ASN A 35 -13.18 -0.35 1.12
N ARG A 36 -13.49 -0.98 2.26
CA ARG A 36 -13.86 -0.26 3.49
C ARG A 36 -12.70 0.56 4.04
N VAL A 37 -11.48 0.01 4.03
CA VAL A 37 -10.26 0.73 4.43
C VAL A 37 -9.96 1.90 3.50
N LYS A 38 -10.10 1.71 2.17
CA LYS A 38 -9.93 2.78 1.17
C LYS A 38 -10.91 3.93 1.41
N GLU A 39 -12.19 3.61 1.63
CA GLU A 39 -13.21 4.63 1.91
C GLU A 39 -12.94 5.38 3.23
N ALA A 40 -12.55 4.66 4.29
CA ALA A 40 -12.21 5.27 5.58
C ALA A 40 -11.00 6.21 5.50
N LEU A 41 -10.12 6.00 4.52
CA LEU A 41 -8.90 6.77 4.27
C LEU A 41 -9.01 7.66 3.01
N LYS A 42 -10.20 7.90 2.47
CA LYS A 42 -10.40 8.65 1.21
C LYS A 42 -9.80 10.06 1.15
N ASN A 43 -9.57 10.66 2.32
CA ASN A 43 -8.93 11.97 2.43
C ASN A 43 -7.40 11.91 2.24
N TYR A 44 -6.85 10.71 2.08
CA TYR A 44 -5.44 10.45 1.82
C TYR A 44 -5.27 9.87 0.41
N ARG A 45 -4.09 10.06 -0.16
CA ARG A 45 -3.77 9.53 -1.48
C ARG A 45 -3.46 8.03 -1.38
N GLU A 46 -4.27 7.22 -2.05
CA GLU A 46 -3.92 5.82 -2.31
C GLU A 46 -2.76 5.76 -3.33
N PHE A 47 -1.77 4.91 -3.06
CA PHE A 47 -0.67 4.63 -3.97
C PHE A 47 -0.72 3.15 -4.37
N PRO A 48 -1.16 2.81 -5.60
CA PRO A 48 -1.17 1.43 -6.05
C PRO A 48 0.26 0.95 -6.28
N PHE A 49 0.60 -0.20 -5.71
CA PHE A 49 1.91 -0.84 -5.90
C PHE A 49 1.78 -2.35 -5.99
N LEU A 50 2.80 -2.97 -6.57
CA LEU A 50 2.99 -4.42 -6.60
C LEU A 50 4.42 -4.69 -6.10
N LEU A 51 4.64 -5.90 -5.56
CA LEU A 51 5.99 -6.33 -5.23
C LEU A 51 6.72 -6.67 -6.52
N GLU A 52 7.88 -6.06 -6.71
CA GLU A 52 8.77 -6.37 -7.83
C GLU A 52 9.68 -7.53 -7.44
N GLN A 53 9.87 -8.48 -8.36
CA GLN A 53 10.77 -9.62 -8.15
C GLN A 53 12.21 -9.30 -8.55
N ASP A 54 12.38 -8.26 -9.37
CA ASP A 54 13.64 -7.85 -9.93
C ASP A 54 14.24 -6.62 -9.21
N GLY A 55 15.57 -6.57 -9.14
CA GLY A 55 16.30 -5.38 -8.71
C GLY A 55 16.47 -4.35 -9.84
N SER A 56 17.48 -3.50 -9.71
CA SER A 56 17.87 -2.57 -10.78
C SER A 56 18.28 -3.32 -12.05
N LYS A 57 17.74 -2.91 -13.22
CA LYS A 57 18.01 -3.51 -14.53
C LYS A 57 18.23 -2.43 -15.59
N VAL A 58 19.08 -2.75 -16.57
CA VAL A 58 19.19 -1.97 -17.81
C VAL A 58 17.88 -2.12 -18.60
N ILE A 59 17.34 -1.02 -19.12
CA ILE A 59 16.00 -0.91 -19.72
C ILE A 59 15.74 -1.99 -20.80
N PHE A 60 16.78 -2.44 -21.50
CA PHE A 60 16.68 -3.46 -22.56
C PHE A 60 16.48 -4.90 -22.07
N ASN A 61 16.61 -5.20 -20.77
CA ASN A 61 16.42 -6.54 -20.19
C ASN A 61 15.19 -6.61 -19.27
N TYR A 62 14.19 -5.76 -19.50
CA TYR A 62 13.01 -5.64 -18.64
C TYR A 62 11.89 -6.58 -19.10
N ARG A 63 11.47 -7.49 -18.22
CA ARG A 63 10.18 -8.20 -18.37
C ARG A 63 9.11 -7.36 -17.68
N ARG A 64 8.17 -6.81 -18.46
CA ARG A 64 7.16 -5.89 -17.97
C ARG A 64 5.94 -6.68 -17.47
N TYR A 65 5.50 -6.45 -16.24
CA TYR A 65 4.17 -6.87 -15.81
C TYR A 65 3.11 -6.06 -16.56
N VAL A 66 2.13 -6.75 -17.15
CA VAL A 66 0.95 -6.11 -17.71
C VAL A 66 0.00 -5.80 -16.56
N TRP A 67 -0.23 -4.51 -16.29
CA TRP A 67 -1.34 -4.10 -15.44
C TRP A 67 -2.64 -4.49 -16.15
N LYS A 68 -3.42 -5.39 -15.54
CA LYS A 68 -4.83 -5.60 -15.90
C LYS A 68 -5.69 -4.68 -15.05
#